data_AF-A0A920TKV5-F1
#
_entry.id   AF-A0A920TKV5-F1
#
_cell.length_a   1.000
_cell.length_b   1.000
_cell.length_c   1.000
_cell.angle_alpha   90.00
_cell.angle_beta   90.00
_cell.angle_gamma   90.00
#
_symmetry.space_group_name_H-M   'P 1'
#
loop_
_entity.id
_entity.type
_entity.pdbx_description
1 polymer ?
#
loop_
_entity_poly.entity_id
_entity_poly.type
_entity_poly.pdbx_seq_one_letter_code
_entity_poly.pdbx_strand_id
1 'polypeptide(L)'
;MRAEGVYTYAGYKPLYREKVFNGKDDDFPWLSDLDYAATPCAVTELIADYQSVWLTQNHLLGNDRDTQDIIDAFEKVTTALKQAPELFN
;
A
#
# COMPACT_ATOMS: atom_id res chain seq x y z
N MET A 1 -2.98 11.72 3.50
CA MET A 1 -3.85 12.16 2.37
C MET A 1 -5.33 12.18 2.70
N ARG A 2 -5.90 11.22 3.47
CA ARG A 2 -7.35 11.16 3.74
C ARG A 2 -7.95 12.45 4.31
N ALA A 3 -7.24 13.14 5.20
CA ALA A 3 -7.67 14.43 5.76
C ALA A 3 -7.76 15.56 4.71
N GLU A 4 -7.03 15.44 3.61
CA GLU A 4 -7.06 16.36 2.46
C GLU A 4 -8.13 15.97 1.42
N GLY A 5 -9.00 15.00 1.73
CA GLY A 5 -10.04 14.52 0.81
C GLY A 5 -9.55 13.49 -0.23
N VAL A 6 -8.25 13.20 -0.29
CA VAL A 6 -7.66 12.20 -1.22
C VAL A 6 -7.48 10.86 -0.50
N TYR A 7 -8.37 9.91 -0.78
CA TYR A 7 -8.36 8.59 -0.13
C TYR A 7 -7.22 7.73 -0.67
N THR A 8 -6.32 7.34 0.23
CA THR A 8 -5.16 6.49 -0.04
C THR A 8 -5.22 5.20 0.77
N TYR A 9 -4.56 4.17 0.23
CA TYR A 9 -4.51 2.81 0.76
C TYR A 9 -3.08 2.28 0.71
N ALA A 10 -2.73 1.36 1.61
CA ALA A 10 -1.40 0.74 1.65
C ALA A 10 -1.11 -0.18 0.46
N GLY A 11 -2.13 -0.53 -0.35
CA GLY A 11 -1.99 -1.48 -1.44
C GLY A 11 -2.12 -2.93 -0.98
N TYR A 12 -1.43 -3.82 -1.68
CA TYR A 12 -1.47 -5.25 -1.39
C TYR A 12 -0.45 -5.64 -0.33
N LYS A 13 -0.81 -6.61 0.51
CA LYS A 13 0.13 -7.35 1.35
C LYS A 13 0.79 -8.45 0.50
N PRO A 14 2.08 -8.77 0.70
CA PRO A 14 2.68 -9.95 0.08
C PRO A 14 1.83 -11.21 0.38
N LEU A 15 1.56 -12.03 -0.64
CA LEU A 15 0.61 -13.15 -0.54
C LEU A 15 0.96 -14.12 0.59
N TYR A 16 2.25 -14.45 0.75
CA TYR A 16 2.73 -15.31 1.83
C TYR A 16 2.53 -14.75 3.25
N ARG A 17 2.17 -13.47 3.38
CA ARG A 17 1.79 -12.85 4.65
C ARG A 17 0.26 -12.75 4.83
N GLU A 18 -0.52 -13.11 3.82
CA GLU A 18 -1.98 -13.06 3.89
C GLU A 18 -2.53 -14.25 4.68
N LYS A 19 -3.47 -13.98 5.60
CA LYS A 19 -4.01 -15.01 6.51
C LYS A 19 -4.67 -16.18 5.79
N VAL A 20 -5.14 -15.96 4.56
CA VAL A 20 -5.78 -17.01 3.75
C VAL A 20 -4.83 -18.16 3.45
N PHE A 21 -3.50 -17.92 3.40
CA PHE A 21 -2.49 -18.94 3.13
C PHE A 21 -1.88 -19.56 4.40
N ASN A 22 -2.33 -19.17 5.60
CA ASN A 22 -1.79 -19.70 6.85
C ASN A 22 -2.44 -21.04 7.22
N GLY A 23 -1.69 -22.14 7.20
CA GLY A 23 -2.12 -23.44 7.72
C GLY A 23 -3.31 -24.04 6.96
N LYS A 24 -3.38 -23.75 5.65
CA LYS A 24 -4.45 -24.17 4.74
C LYS A 24 -3.90 -25.04 3.61
N ASP A 25 -3.04 -25.98 3.96
CA ASP A 25 -2.25 -26.75 3.00
C ASP A 25 -3.15 -27.63 2.10
N ASP A 26 -4.31 -28.08 2.61
CA ASP A 26 -5.30 -28.83 1.83
C ASP A 26 -5.99 -27.99 0.74
N ASP A 27 -6.20 -26.69 0.98
CA ASP A 27 -6.77 -25.76 -0.01
C ASP A 27 -5.73 -25.39 -1.07
N PHE A 28 -4.44 -25.51 -0.75
CA PHE A 28 -3.32 -25.14 -1.60
C PHE A 28 -2.28 -26.29 -1.68
N PRO A 29 -2.64 -27.45 -2.25
CA PRO A 29 -1.78 -28.63 -2.24
C PRO A 29 -0.43 -28.43 -2.95
N TRP A 30 -0.30 -27.42 -3.81
CA TRP A 30 0.97 -27.04 -4.44
C TRP A 30 1.92 -26.27 -3.52
N LEU A 31 1.50 -25.90 -2.31
CA LEU A 31 2.31 -25.24 -1.29
C LEU A 31 2.74 -26.20 -0.15
N SER A 32 2.27 -27.46 -0.15
CA SER A 32 2.44 -28.39 0.97
C SER A 32 3.89 -28.65 1.38
N ASP A 33 4.81 -28.58 0.42
CA ASP A 33 6.23 -28.86 0.63
C ASP A 33 7.07 -27.59 0.84
N LEU A 34 6.43 -26.42 0.96
CA LEU A 34 7.06 -25.11 1.10
C LEU A 34 6.61 -24.43 2.39
N ASP A 35 7.56 -23.93 3.18
CA ASP A 35 7.24 -22.91 4.18
C ASP A 35 6.95 -21.58 3.47
N TYR A 36 5.72 -21.46 2.98
CA TYR A 36 5.31 -20.32 2.15
C TYR A 36 5.46 -19.01 2.93
N ALA A 37 5.12 -19.00 4.22
CA ALA A 37 5.22 -17.84 5.10
C ALA A 37 6.66 -17.35 5.29
N ALA A 38 7.65 -18.25 5.21
CA ALA A 38 9.07 -17.90 5.29
C ALA A 38 9.71 -17.50 3.96
N THR A 39 8.96 -17.46 2.85
CA THR A 39 9.50 -17.14 1.52
C THR A 39 9.91 -15.66 1.43
N PRO A 40 11.21 -15.32 1.25
CA PRO A 40 11.65 -13.94 1.19
C PRO A 40 11.42 -13.37 -0.22
N CYS A 41 10.76 -12.21 -0.31
CA CYS A 41 10.67 -11.44 -1.55
C CYS A 41 10.95 -9.96 -1.28
N ALA A 42 12.21 -9.62 -1.01
CA ALA A 42 12.64 -8.31 -0.49
C ALA A 42 12.06 -7.10 -1.25
N VAL A 43 11.96 -7.15 -2.58
CA VAL A 43 11.39 -6.05 -3.37
C VAL A 43 9.88 -5.93 -3.15
N THR A 44 9.16 -7.05 -3.09
CA THR A 44 7.72 -7.06 -2.80
C THR A 44 7.44 -6.49 -1.41
N GLU A 45 8.25 -6.86 -0.42
CA GLU A 45 8.14 -6.38 0.96
C GLU A 45 8.39 -4.87 1.03
N LEU A 46 9.45 -4.40 0.35
CA LEU A 46 9.79 -2.99 0.30
C LEU A 46 8.67 -2.14 -0.32
N ILE A 47 8.09 -2.60 -1.44
CA ILE A 47 6.99 -1.89 -2.11
C ILE A 47 5.72 -1.88 -1.26
N ALA A 48 5.34 -3.03 -0.71
CA ALA A 48 4.11 -3.18 0.06
C ALA A 48 4.14 -2.43 1.39
N ASP A 49 5.28 -2.45 2.10
CA ASP A 49 5.37 -1.92 3.46
C ASP A 49 5.77 -0.43 3.48
N TYR A 50 6.58 0.04 2.52
CA TYR A 50 7.25 1.34 2.65
C TYR A 50 7.17 2.27 1.43
N GLN A 51 7.10 1.74 0.22
CA GLN A 51 7.33 2.55 -0.99
C GLN A 51 6.09 2.81 -1.85
N SER A 52 4.91 2.30 -1.46
CA SER A 52 3.69 2.49 -2.26
C SER A 52 2.52 3.04 -1.46
N VAL A 53 1.72 3.83 -2.16
CA VAL A 53 0.35 4.20 -1.78
C VAL A 53 -0.53 4.07 -2.99
N TRP A 54 -1.75 3.61 -2.77
CA TRP A 54 -2.69 3.29 -3.85
C TRP A 54 -3.85 4.28 -3.84
N LEU A 55 -4.25 4.69 -5.04
CA LEU A 55 -5.44 5.46 -5.33
C LEU A 55 -6.41 4.57 -6.10
N THR A 56 -7.70 4.68 -5.80
CA THR A 56 -8.73 3.99 -6.56
C THR A 56 -8.94 4.68 -7.91
N GLN A 57 -9.23 3.91 -8.96
CA GLN A 57 -9.29 4.38 -10.35
C GLN A 57 -10.27 5.55 -10.58
N ASN A 58 -11.30 5.71 -9.75
CA ASN A 58 -12.23 6.83 -9.84
C ASN A 58 -11.56 8.20 -9.64
N HIS A 59 -10.39 8.28 -9.00
CA HIS A 59 -9.61 9.52 -8.88
C HIS A 59 -9.05 9.99 -10.24
N LEU A 60 -8.99 9.12 -11.24
CA LEU A 60 -8.47 9.43 -12.59
C LEU A 60 -9.56 9.86 -13.57
N LEU A 61 -10.81 9.93 -13.13
CA LEU A 61 -11.97 10.29 -13.97
C LEU A 61 -12.35 11.77 -13.87
N GLY A 62 -11.62 12.54 -13.05
CA GLY A 62 -11.81 13.98 -12.90
C GLY A 62 -11.20 14.79 -14.05
N ASN A 63 -11.30 16.10 -13.93
CA ASN A 63 -10.66 17.06 -14.83
C ASN A 63 -9.26 17.46 -14.30
N ASP A 64 -8.61 18.38 -15.02
CA ASP A 64 -7.26 18.86 -14.68
C ASP A 64 -7.19 19.49 -13.28
N ARG A 65 -8.26 20.14 -12.80
CA ARG A 65 -8.33 20.70 -11.44
C ARG A 65 -8.38 19.61 -10.39
N ASP A 66 -9.17 18.57 -10.61
CA ASP A 66 -9.23 17.42 -9.69
C ASP A 66 -7.86 16.74 -9.59
N THR A 67 -7.13 16.67 -10.71
CA THR A 67 -5.75 16.16 -10.74
C THR A 67 -4.79 17.08 -9.96
N GLN A 68 -4.94 18.40 -10.10
CA GLN A 68 -4.13 19.35 -9.34
C GLN A 68 -4.40 19.25 -7.83
N ASP A 69 -5.66 19.09 -7.41
CA ASP A 69 -6.00 18.91 -6.00
C ASP A 69 -5.35 17.64 -5.41
N ILE A 70 -5.24 16.57 -6.20
CA ILE A 70 -4.48 15.37 -5.81
C ILE A 70 -3.00 15.70 -5.63
N ILE A 71 -2.38 16.43 -6.56
CA ILE A 71 -0.97 16.85 -6.46
C ILE A 71 -0.75 17.69 -5.20
N ASP A 72 -1.57 18.72 -4.99
CA ASP A 72 -1.47 19.64 -3.86
C ASP A 72 -1.56 18.92 -2.51
N ALA A 73 -2.49 17.95 -2.39
CA ALA A 73 -2.62 17.12 -1.20
C ALA A 73 -1.33 16.31 -0.92
N PHE A 74 -0.73 15.72 -1.96
CA PHE A 74 0.51 14.97 -1.83
C PHE A 74 1.69 15.87 -1.47
N GLU A 75 1.84 17.01 -2.13
CA GLU A 75 2.90 17.97 -1.84
C GLU A 75 2.81 18.49 -0.40
N LYS A 76 1.62 18.90 0.04
CA LYS A 76 1.38 19.39 1.41
C LYS A 76 1.78 18.36 2.46
N VAL A 77 1.23 17.15 2.37
CA VAL A 77 1.44 16.12 3.40
C VAL A 77 2.86 15.59 3.37
N THR A 78 3.46 15.35 2.19
CA THR A 78 4.84 14.86 2.12
C THR A 78 5.86 15.91 2.54
N THR A 79 5.58 17.20 2.31
CA THR A 79 6.40 18.29 2.83
C THR A 79 6.32 18.35 4.35
N ALA A 80 5.11 18.30 4.92
CA ALA A 80 4.92 18.27 6.37
C ALA A 80 5.61 17.06 7.02
N LEU A 81 5.50 15.86 6.42
CA LEU A 81 6.16 14.66 6.90
C LEU A 81 7.70 14.81 6.95
N LYS A 82 8.28 15.50 5.97
CA LYS A 82 9.73 15.77 5.93
C LYS A 82 10.17 16.83 6.94
N GLN A 83 9.33 17.84 7.18
CA GLN A 83 9.68 19.00 8.03
C GLN A 83 9.36 18.78 9.51
N ALA A 84 8.30 18.05 9.81
CA ALA A 84 7.75 17.85 11.15
C ALA A 84 7.20 16.40 11.29
N PRO A 85 8.07 15.37 11.21
CA PRO A 85 7.66 13.97 11.25
C PRO A 85 6.94 13.58 12.56
N GLU A 86 7.18 14.28 13.65
CA GLU A 86 6.53 14.07 14.95
C GLU A 86 5.00 14.23 14.92
N LEU A 87 4.46 14.93 13.91
CA LEU A 87 3.02 15.07 13.71
C LEU A 87 2.34 13.79 13.19
N PHE A 88 3.12 12.77 12.83
CA PHE A 88 2.66 11.56 12.14
C PHE A 88 2.93 10.26 12.91
N ASN A 89 3.44 10.36 14.16
CA ASN A 89 3.75 9.22 15.04
C ASN A 89 2.61 8.87 16.00
#